data_AF-A0A919YST3-F1
#
_entry.id   AF-A0A919YST3-F1
#
_cell.length_a   1.000
_cell.length_b   1.000
_cell.length_c   1.000
_cell.angle_alpha   90.00
_cell.angle_beta   90.00
_cell.angle_gamma   90.00
#
_symmetry.space_group_name_H-M   'P 1'
#
loop_
_entity.id
_entity.type
_entity.pdbx_description
1 polymer ?
#
loop_
_entity_poly.entity_id
_entity_poly.type
_entity_poly.pdbx_seq_one_letter_code
_entity_poly.pdbx_strand_id
1 'polypeptide(L)'
;MQTYSEPFFYVVANDLFENTIGDKHLRKDYWKYLSEAIIMMYYTAKLFSDSGKNVLIDGILVERPELNPHYDKVKDIFNGYPLDVAEVYCPLDLCRKRSIERGDRREDQSDEQSEIMSKNIRYSCSVNTSLNTPEECAEIIIK
;
A
#
# COMPACT_ATOMS: atom_id res chain seq x y z
N MET A 1 6.33 10.35 10.30
CA MET A 1 5.74 10.26 11.66
C MET A 1 4.30 10.73 11.55
N GLN A 2 3.31 10.01 12.10
CA GLN A 2 1.91 10.47 12.04
C GLN A 2 1.78 11.80 12.79
N THR A 3 1.24 12.82 12.11
CA THR A 3 1.02 14.16 12.67
C THR A 3 -0.38 14.33 13.25
N TYR A 4 -1.34 13.52 12.79
CA TYR A 4 -2.70 13.45 13.34
C TYR A 4 -2.70 12.71 14.68
N SER A 5 -3.40 13.25 15.68
CA SER A 5 -3.50 12.64 17.01
C SER A 5 -4.70 11.69 17.16
N GLU A 6 -5.84 12.02 16.55
CA GLU A 6 -7.07 11.22 16.64
C GLU A 6 -7.85 11.24 15.31
N PRO A 7 -8.32 10.09 14.81
CA PRO A 7 -8.09 8.75 15.35
C PRO A 7 -6.63 8.28 15.16
N PHE A 8 -6.08 7.57 16.14
CA PHE A 8 -4.77 6.92 16.03
C PHE A 8 -4.84 5.65 15.17
N PHE A 9 -3.84 5.44 14.30
CA PHE A 9 -3.73 4.25 13.45
C PHE A 9 -2.43 3.48 13.69
N TYR A 10 -2.54 2.15 13.73
CA TYR A 10 -1.37 1.29 13.56
C TYR A 10 -1.07 1.13 12.08
N VAL A 11 0.20 1.28 11.68
CA VAL A 11 0.59 1.18 10.26
C VAL A 11 1.14 -0.21 10.00
N VAL A 12 0.62 -0.86 8.97
CA VAL A 12 1.29 -1.96 8.29
C VAL A 12 1.60 -1.52 6.86
N ALA A 13 2.79 -1.85 6.36
CA ALA A 13 3.22 -1.39 5.05
C ALA A 13 4.02 -2.46 4.31
N ASN A 14 3.95 -2.46 2.97
CA ASN A 14 4.69 -3.40 2.13
C ASN A 14 6.20 -3.36 2.48
N ASP A 15 6.79 -2.18 2.53
CA ASP A 15 8.21 -1.98 2.86
C ASP A 15 8.55 -2.43 4.30
N LEU A 16 7.60 -2.27 5.25
CA LEU A 16 7.79 -2.75 6.62
C LEU A 16 7.82 -4.29 6.67
N PHE A 17 6.96 -4.94 5.88
CA PHE A 17 6.89 -6.40 5.80
C PHE A 17 8.01 -7.00 4.94
N GLU A 18 8.54 -6.27 3.95
CA GLU A 18 9.73 -6.69 3.22
C GLU A 18 10.92 -6.92 4.15
N ASN A 19 11.09 -6.05 5.16
CA ASN A 19 12.15 -6.16 6.18
C ASN A 19 12.02 -7.42 7.08
N THR A 20 10.91 -8.17 6.99
CA THR A 20 10.76 -9.45 7.69
C THR A 20 11.34 -10.62 6.89
N ILE A 21 11.70 -10.40 5.63
CA ILE A 21 12.22 -11.41 4.71
C ILE A 21 13.76 -11.34 4.70
N GLY A 22 14.42 -12.47 4.87
CA GLY A 22 15.89 -12.50 4.78
C GLY A 22 16.41 -12.23 3.37
N ASP A 23 17.45 -11.40 3.23
CA ASP A 23 18.06 -10.99 1.94
C ASP A 23 18.31 -12.13 0.95
N LYS A 24 18.74 -13.30 1.45
CA LYS A 24 19.01 -14.48 0.62
C LYS A 24 17.76 -14.94 -0.15
N HIS A 25 16.58 -14.79 0.45
CA HIS A 25 15.30 -15.14 -0.15
C HIS A 25 14.88 -14.08 -1.17
N LEU A 26 14.95 -12.79 -0.81
CA LEU A 26 14.67 -11.68 -1.74
C LEU A 26 15.53 -11.73 -2.99
N ARG A 27 16.83 -12.06 -2.87
CA ARG A 27 17.73 -12.21 -4.01
C ARG A 27 17.43 -13.44 -4.88
N LYS A 28 16.84 -14.48 -4.30
CA LYS A 28 16.49 -15.72 -5.02
C LYS A 28 15.22 -15.52 -5.83
N ASP A 29 14.19 -14.93 -5.23
CA ASP A 29 12.88 -14.73 -5.85
C ASP A 29 12.11 -13.62 -5.13
N TYR A 30 12.39 -12.37 -5.50
CA TYR A 30 11.85 -11.18 -4.84
C TYR A 30 10.33 -11.21 -4.76
N TRP A 31 9.66 -11.41 -5.90
CA TRP A 31 8.20 -11.32 -5.99
C TRP A 31 7.49 -12.45 -5.29
N LYS A 32 8.04 -13.66 -5.30
CA LYS A 32 7.47 -14.77 -4.53
C LYS A 32 7.41 -14.43 -3.04
N TYR A 33 8.55 -14.08 -2.45
CA TYR A 33 8.63 -13.87 -1.01
C TYR A 33 7.95 -12.58 -0.57
N LEU A 34 8.05 -11.51 -1.36
CA LEU A 34 7.33 -10.28 -1.07
C LEU A 34 5.82 -10.49 -1.15
N SER A 35 5.31 -11.23 -2.13
CA SER A 35 3.88 -11.51 -2.25
C SER A 35 3.36 -12.31 -1.05
N GLU A 36 4.11 -13.31 -0.59
CA GLU A 36 3.79 -14.04 0.64
C GLU A 36 3.72 -13.09 1.85
N ALA A 37 4.69 -12.17 1.99
CA ALA A 37 4.71 -11.19 3.08
C ALA A 37 3.58 -10.15 2.98
N ILE A 38 3.19 -9.73 1.78
CA ILE A 38 2.04 -8.84 1.54
C ILE A 38 0.73 -9.51 2.02
N ILE A 39 0.54 -10.80 1.72
CA ILE A 39 -0.63 -11.53 2.25
C ILE A 39 -0.59 -11.61 3.78
N MET A 40 0.57 -11.87 4.37
CA MET A 40 0.74 -11.85 5.83
C MET A 40 0.50 -10.46 6.44
N MET A 41 0.84 -9.39 5.72
CA MET A 41 0.55 -8.01 6.11
C MET A 41 -0.96 -7.79 6.22
N TYR A 42 -1.76 -8.25 5.24
CA TYR A 42 -3.22 -8.14 5.31
C TYR A 42 -3.81 -8.92 6.48
N TYR A 43 -3.35 -10.16 6.73
CA TYR A 43 -3.77 -10.91 7.91
C TYR A 43 -3.36 -10.24 9.23
N THR A 44 -2.21 -9.57 9.24
CA THR A 44 -1.78 -8.79 10.42
C THR A 44 -2.70 -7.59 10.64
N ALA A 45 -3.01 -6.83 9.59
CA ALA A 45 -3.99 -5.74 9.69
C ALA A 45 -5.36 -6.23 10.20
N LYS A 46 -5.82 -7.38 9.70
CA LYS A 46 -7.04 -8.03 10.20
C LYS A 46 -6.95 -8.33 11.70
N LEU A 47 -5.83 -8.87 12.19
CA LEU A 47 -5.62 -9.13 13.62
C LEU A 47 -5.66 -7.85 14.47
N PHE A 48 -5.11 -6.74 13.98
CA PHE A 48 -5.24 -5.45 14.66
C PHE A 48 -6.70 -4.98 14.70
N SER A 49 -7.44 -5.15 13.60
CA SER A 49 -8.87 -4.83 13.53
C SER A 49 -9.71 -5.70 14.48
N ASP A 50 -9.43 -7.01 14.57
CA ASP A 50 -10.03 -7.94 15.54
C ASP A 50 -9.82 -7.48 16.98
N SER A 51 -8.72 -6.77 17.24
CA SER A 51 -8.37 -6.20 18.54
C SER A 51 -8.96 -4.80 18.77
N GLY A 52 -9.89 -4.36 17.92
CA GLY A 52 -10.55 -3.06 18.00
C GLY A 52 -9.63 -1.87 17.70
N LYS A 53 -8.57 -2.08 16.92
CA LYS A 53 -7.62 -1.02 16.54
C LYS A 53 -7.90 -0.52 15.13
N ASN A 54 -7.73 0.79 14.92
CA ASN A 54 -7.70 1.35 13.58
C ASN A 54 -6.35 1.04 12.94
N VAL A 55 -6.38 0.65 11.66
CA VAL A 55 -5.18 0.21 10.93
C VAL A 55 -5.10 0.94 9.61
N LEU A 56 -3.93 1.48 9.31
CA LEU A 56 -3.58 1.98 7.99
C LEU A 56 -2.75 0.93 7.27
N ILE A 57 -3.19 0.54 6.08
CA ILE A 57 -2.47 -0.38 5.20
C ILE A 57 -1.84 0.46 4.09
N ASP A 58 -0.53 0.67 4.16
CA ASP A 58 0.24 1.38 3.14
C ASP A 58 0.87 0.36 2.18
N GLY A 59 0.22 0.15 1.05
CA GLY A 59 0.67 -0.84 0.07
C GLY A 59 0.24 -0.49 -1.33
N ILE A 60 0.83 -1.21 -2.29
CA ILE A 60 0.50 -1.12 -3.70
C ILE A 60 -0.27 -2.37 -4.14
N LEU A 61 -1.41 -2.17 -4.80
CA LEU A 61 -2.22 -3.26 -5.35
C LEU A 61 -1.73 -3.60 -6.77
N VAL A 62 -0.75 -4.48 -6.88
CA VAL A 62 -0.19 -4.96 -8.16
C VAL A 62 -0.64 -6.38 -8.52
N GLU A 63 -0.75 -6.68 -9.80
CA GLU A 63 -1.00 -8.01 -10.33
C GLU A 63 0.32 -8.76 -10.55
N ARG A 64 0.52 -9.80 -9.74
CA ARG A 64 1.63 -10.76 -9.83
C ARG A 64 1.07 -12.18 -9.78
N PRO A 65 1.74 -13.20 -10.35
CA PRO A 65 1.25 -14.57 -10.34
C PRO A 65 0.79 -15.06 -8.95
N GLU A 66 1.50 -14.66 -7.90
CA GLU A 66 1.24 -15.04 -6.51
C GLU A 66 0.07 -14.27 -5.87
N LEU A 67 -0.23 -13.08 -6.39
CA LEU A 67 -1.26 -12.18 -5.86
C LEU A 67 -2.54 -12.21 -6.72
N ASN A 68 -2.47 -12.59 -7.99
CA ASN A 68 -3.57 -12.47 -8.94
C ASN A 68 -4.78 -13.36 -8.57
N PRO A 69 -6.02 -12.81 -8.55
CA PRO A 69 -6.36 -11.39 -8.61
C PRO A 69 -6.15 -10.72 -7.25
N HIS A 70 -5.27 -9.70 -7.22
CA HIS A 70 -4.79 -9.16 -5.94
C HIS A 70 -5.89 -8.46 -5.17
N TYR A 71 -6.64 -7.60 -5.84
CA TYR A 71 -7.75 -6.88 -5.20
C TYR A 71 -8.85 -7.83 -4.68
N ASP A 72 -9.11 -8.94 -5.37
CA ASP A 72 -10.08 -9.94 -4.91
C ASP A 72 -9.59 -10.64 -3.65
N LYS A 73 -8.30 -11.02 -3.57
CA LYS A 73 -7.73 -11.57 -2.33
C LYS A 73 -7.88 -10.60 -1.15
N VAL A 74 -7.66 -9.31 -1.36
CA VAL A 74 -7.87 -8.30 -0.32
C VAL A 74 -9.33 -8.29 0.15
N LYS A 75 -10.29 -8.23 -0.79
CA LYS A 75 -11.72 -8.28 -0.47
C LYS A 75 -12.09 -9.55 0.29
N ASP A 76 -11.55 -10.70 -0.08
CA ASP A 76 -11.82 -11.98 0.58
C ASP A 76 -11.27 -12.01 2.01
N ILE A 77 -10.04 -11.51 2.23
CA ILE A 77 -9.40 -11.46 3.56
C ILE A 77 -10.20 -10.59 4.53
N PHE A 78 -10.65 -9.42 4.05
CA PHE A 78 -11.39 -8.42 4.82
C PHE A 78 -12.91 -8.55 4.68
N ASN A 79 -13.43 -9.66 4.13
CA ASN A 79 -14.87 -9.85 4.04
C ASN A 79 -15.50 -9.85 5.45
N GLY A 80 -16.49 -8.97 5.65
CA GLY A 80 -17.12 -8.74 6.95
C GLY A 80 -16.40 -7.73 7.86
N TYR A 81 -15.30 -7.11 7.42
CA TYR A 81 -14.57 -6.07 8.15
C TYR A 81 -14.84 -4.68 7.56
N PRO A 82 -14.75 -3.61 8.36
CA PRO A 82 -14.75 -2.25 7.85
C PRO A 82 -13.43 -2.00 7.10
N LEU A 83 -13.49 -2.02 5.76
CA LEU A 83 -12.36 -1.75 4.87
C LEU A 83 -12.72 -0.64 3.89
N ASP A 84 -12.00 0.47 3.96
CA ASP A 84 -12.01 1.54 2.96
C ASP A 84 -10.70 1.54 2.18
N VAL A 85 -10.79 1.61 0.86
CA VAL A 85 -9.62 1.70 -0.02
C VAL A 85 -9.57 3.10 -0.61
N ALA A 86 -8.53 3.86 -0.26
CA ALA A 86 -8.30 5.19 -0.81
C ALA A 86 -7.31 5.13 -1.98
N GLU A 87 -7.64 5.76 -3.10
CA GLU A 87 -6.69 5.96 -4.19
C GLU A 87 -5.76 7.12 -3.86
N VAL A 88 -4.44 6.88 -3.90
CA VAL A 88 -3.42 7.92 -3.75
C VAL A 88 -2.78 8.17 -5.11
N TYR A 89 -3.34 9.14 -5.84
CA TYR A 89 -2.90 9.48 -7.18
C TYR A 89 -1.73 10.48 -7.18
N CYS A 90 -0.81 10.28 -8.12
CA CYS A 90 0.22 11.25 -8.52
C CYS A 90 0.61 10.99 -9.98
N PRO A 91 0.78 12.03 -10.82
CA PRO A 91 1.34 11.88 -12.16
C PRO A 91 2.73 11.22 -12.13
N LEU A 92 3.00 10.31 -13.07
CA LEU A 92 4.24 9.51 -13.10
C LEU A 92 5.51 10.37 -13.24
N ASP A 93 5.44 11.48 -13.97
CA ASP A 93 6.56 12.40 -14.14
C ASP A 93 6.93 13.09 -12.82
N LEU A 94 5.93 13.41 -11.99
CA LEU A 94 6.14 13.91 -10.62
C LEU A 94 6.64 12.82 -9.68
N CYS A 95 6.11 11.60 -9.78
CA CYS A 95 6.62 10.46 -9.01
C CYS A 95 8.11 10.25 -9.26
N ARG A 96 8.53 10.25 -10.53
CA ARG A 96 9.93 10.10 -10.94
C ARG A 96 10.81 11.21 -10.35
N LYS A 97 10.41 12.48 -10.49
CA LYS A 97 11.13 13.63 -9.90
C LYS A 97 11.33 13.45 -8.38
N ARG A 98 10.26 13.12 -7.66
CA ARG A 98 10.30 12.90 -6.20
C ARG A 98 11.15 11.69 -5.81
N SER A 99 11.18 10.63 -6.62
CA SER A 99 12.05 9.46 -6.39
C SER A 99 13.52 9.82 -6.55
N ILE A 100 13.88 10.60 -7.57
CA ILE A 100 15.23 11.11 -7.77
C ILE A 100 15.68 11.99 -6.60
N GLU A 101 14.82 12.90 -6.13
CA GLU A 101 15.09 13.77 -4.98
C GLU A 101 15.30 12.99 -3.68
N ARG A 102 14.55 11.89 -3.48
CA ARG A 102 14.67 11.02 -2.30
C ARG A 102 15.91 10.11 -2.35
N GLY A 103 16.43 9.82 -3.53
CA GLY A 103 17.61 8.96 -3.73
C GLY A 103 17.42 7.50 -3.30
N ASP A 104 16.17 7.08 -3.07
CA ASP A 104 15.81 5.77 -2.49
C ASP A 104 15.33 4.76 -3.54
N ARG A 105 15.02 5.21 -4.76
CA ARG A 105 14.33 4.41 -5.79
C ARG A 105 14.98 4.53 -7.16
N ARG A 106 14.82 3.48 -7.97
CA ARG A 106 15.19 3.51 -9.40
C ARG A 106 14.25 4.44 -10.17
N GLU A 107 14.77 5.09 -11.19
CA GLU A 107 14.05 6.09 -12.00
C GLU A 107 12.78 5.52 -12.68
N ASP A 108 12.80 4.24 -13.04
CA ASP A 108 11.76 3.53 -13.79
C ASP A 108 10.74 2.79 -12.91
N GLN A 109 10.96 2.73 -11.61
CA GLN A 109 10.13 1.93 -10.69
C GLN A 109 8.65 2.36 -10.70
N SER A 110 8.37 3.64 -10.90
CA SER A 110 6.99 4.15 -10.96
C SER A 110 6.27 3.71 -12.25
N ASP A 111 6.99 3.63 -13.36
CA ASP A 111 6.44 3.19 -14.64
C ASP A 111 6.15 1.69 -14.61
N GLU A 112 7.11 0.88 -14.13
CA GLU A 112 6.95 -0.58 -13.96
C GLU A 112 5.74 -0.91 -13.07
N GLN A 113 5.57 -0.15 -11.98
CA GLN A 113 4.42 -0.31 -11.07
C GLN A 113 3.10 0.03 -11.75
N SER A 114 3.05 1.11 -12.54
CA SER A 114 1.84 1.54 -13.24
C SER A 114 1.31 0.48 -14.20
N GLU A 115 2.20 -0.23 -14.90
CA GLU A 115 1.84 -1.27 -15.86
C GLU A 115 1.14 -2.49 -15.21
N ILE A 116 1.51 -2.79 -13.97
CA ILE A 116 1.04 -3.96 -13.24
C ILE A 116 -0.03 -3.62 -12.20
N MET A 117 -0.50 -2.38 -12.10
CA MET A 117 -1.55 -2.01 -11.15
C MET A 117 -2.81 -2.86 -11.38
N SER A 118 -3.42 -3.30 -10.28
CA SER A 118 -4.71 -4.00 -10.31
C SER A 118 -5.77 -3.09 -10.92
N LYS A 119 -6.61 -3.67 -11.78
CA LYS A 119 -7.65 -2.93 -12.50
C LYS A 119 -8.98 -3.07 -11.78
N ASN A 120 -9.87 -2.11 -12.02
CA ASN A 120 -11.24 -2.11 -11.47
C ASN A 120 -11.31 -2.14 -9.93
N ILE A 121 -10.35 -1.48 -9.27
CA ILE A 121 -10.40 -1.27 -7.82
C ILE A 121 -11.56 -0.31 -7.50
N ARG A 122 -12.39 -0.67 -6.51
CA ARG A 122 -13.39 0.23 -5.98
C ARG A 122 -12.77 1.04 -4.85
N TYR A 123 -12.63 2.33 -5.07
CA TYR A 123 -12.12 3.27 -4.08
C TYR A 123 -13.26 3.97 -3.33
N SER A 124 -13.09 4.17 -2.03
CA SER A 124 -14.01 4.98 -1.20
C SER A 124 -13.79 6.47 -1.43
N CYS A 125 -12.53 6.87 -1.67
CA CYS A 125 -12.14 8.23 -2.07
C CYS A 125 -10.87 8.19 -2.92
N SER A 126 -10.54 9.33 -3.55
CA SER A 126 -9.29 9.53 -4.30
C SER A 126 -8.67 10.85 -3.89
N VAL A 127 -7.37 10.83 -3.60
CA VAL A 127 -6.58 12.01 -3.25
C VAL A 127 -5.46 12.22 -4.26
N ASN A 128 -5.20 13.47 -4.61
CA ASN A 128 -4.16 13.83 -5.56
C ASN A 128 -2.99 14.55 -4.85
N THR A 129 -1.87 13.84 -4.73
CA THR A 129 -0.66 14.35 -4.05
C THR A 129 0.18 15.29 -4.93
N SER A 130 -0.22 15.53 -6.19
CA SER A 130 0.36 16.62 -6.99
C SER A 130 -0.30 17.96 -6.72
N LEU A 131 -1.48 17.97 -6.09
CA LEU A 131 -2.27 19.17 -5.83
C LEU A 131 -2.37 19.48 -4.34
N ASN A 132 -2.32 18.45 -3.48
CA ASN A 132 -2.53 18.57 -2.05
C ASN A 132 -1.29 18.11 -1.28
N THR A 133 -1.09 18.67 -0.08
CA THR A 133 -0.10 18.17 0.88
C THR A 133 -0.55 16.83 1.49
N PRO A 134 0.35 16.08 2.15
CA PRO A 134 -0.03 14.87 2.89
C PRO A 134 -1.14 15.12 3.93
N GLU A 135 -1.09 16.26 4.63
CA GLU A 135 -2.08 16.65 5.64
C GLU A 135 -3.46 16.91 5.01
N GLU A 136 -3.49 17.62 3.88
CA GLU A 136 -4.73 17.87 3.12
C GLU A 136 -5.31 16.57 2.54
N CYS A 137 -4.45 15.65 2.09
CA CYS A 137 -4.89 14.32 1.66
C CYS A 137 -5.50 13.54 2.83
N ALA A 138 -4.87 13.56 4.01
CA ALA A 138 -5.38 12.90 5.20
C ALA A 138 -6.75 13.45 5.63
N GLU A 139 -6.95 14.78 5.56
CA GLU A 139 -8.24 15.43 5.81
C GLU A 139 -9.34 14.97 4.85
N ILE A 140 -9.00 14.64 3.60
CA ILE A 140 -9.97 14.10 2.62
C ILE A 140 -10.29 12.63 2.93
N ILE A 141 -9.32 11.85 3.37
CA ILE A 141 -9.49 10.41 3.66
C ILE A 141 -10.32 10.18 4.93
N ILE A 142 -10.19 11.05 5.95
CA ILE A 142 -10.86 10.88 7.25
C ILE A 142 -12.34 11.34 7.21
N LYS A 143 -12.75 12.09 6.18
CA LYS A 143 -14.13 12.57 6.01
C LYS A 143 -15.09 11.49 5.51
#